data_AF-A0A9Q9LYC7-F1
#
_entry.id   AF-A0A9Q9LYC7-F1
#
_cell.length_a   1.000
_cell.length_b   1.000
_cell.length_c   1.000
_cell.angle_alpha   90.00
_cell.angle_beta   90.00
_cell.angle_gamma   90.00
#
_symmetry.space_group_name_H-M   'P 1'
#
loop_
_entity.id
_entity.type
_entity.pdbx_description
1 polymer ?
#
loop_
_entity_poly.entity_id
_entity_poly.type
_entity_poly.pdbx_seq_one_letter_code
_entity_poly.pdbx_strand_id
1 'polypeptide(L)'
;MTRSIDELRGFLRGYLLAHPSISEIPSKTATSGKAHLSAFRTKARKPIGFEFDKDTLQNIWLRAQDAPPAPSSTKTTEKQWTGTDWKSPDGKGANSNLSAYDDFHGHDLIRFGMKSQEDALAILAHVLR
;
A
#
# COMPACT_ATOMS: atom_id res chain seq x y z
N MET A 1 6.40 12.18 18.36
CA MET A 1 6.28 10.91 17.59
C MET A 1 5.90 11.12 16.12
N THR A 2 5.45 12.31 15.70
CA THR A 2 5.15 12.65 14.29
C THR A 2 6.38 12.65 13.38
N ARG A 3 7.53 13.14 13.88
CA ARG A 3 8.80 13.20 13.12
C ARG A 3 9.21 11.89 12.45
N SER A 4 9.13 10.76 13.16
CA SER A 4 9.53 9.46 12.61
C SER A 4 8.60 8.96 11.50
N ILE A 5 7.31 9.29 11.57
CA ILE A 5 6.34 8.93 10.53
C ILE A 5 6.49 9.85 9.31
N ASP A 6 6.76 11.13 9.53
CA ASP A 6 7.07 12.08 8.45
C ASP A 6 8.36 11.69 7.71
N GLU A 7 9.40 11.28 8.44
CA GLU A 7 10.64 10.74 7.88
C GLU A 7 10.39 9.45 7.07
N LEU A 8 9.60 8.52 7.60
CA LEU A 8 9.19 7.32 6.86
C LEU A 8 8.42 7.67 5.57
N ARG A 9 7.49 8.62 5.64
CA ARG A 9 6.72 9.09 4.48
C ARG A 9 7.64 9.68 3.42
N GLY A 10 8.57 10.55 3.83
CA GLY A 10 9.55 11.16 2.94
C GLY A 10 10.47 10.11 2.29
N PHE A 11 10.98 9.17 3.10
CA PHE A 11 11.78 8.05 2.63
C PHE A 11 11.03 7.21 1.58
N LEU A 12 9.81 6.78 1.87
CA LEU A 12 9.01 5.96 0.97
C LEU A 12 8.76 6.67 -0.37
N ARG A 13 8.38 7.95 -0.34
CA ARG A 13 8.18 8.74 -1.56
C ARG A 13 9.45 8.82 -2.39
N GLY A 14 10.59 9.13 -1.76
CA GLY A 14 11.89 9.19 -2.45
C GLY A 14 12.30 7.84 -3.03
N TYR A 15 12.19 6.77 -2.24
CA TYR A 15 12.52 5.42 -2.67
C TYR A 15 11.68 4.99 -3.88
N LEU A 16 10.35 5.12 -3.81
CA LEU A 16 9.44 4.66 -4.86
C LEU A 16 9.62 5.41 -6.18
N LEU A 17 9.84 6.73 -6.11
CA LEU A 17 10.06 7.56 -7.31
C LEU A 17 11.42 7.31 -7.96
N ALA A 18 12.44 6.94 -7.19
CA ALA A 18 13.78 6.69 -7.69
C ALA A 18 14.02 5.22 -8.08
N HIS A 19 13.15 4.29 -7.68
CA HIS A 19 13.42 2.86 -7.86
C HIS A 19 13.22 2.41 -9.32
N PRO A 20 14.24 1.83 -9.99
CA PRO A 20 14.20 1.55 -11.42
C PRO A 20 13.24 0.43 -11.83
N SER A 21 12.78 -0.40 -10.88
CA SER A 21 11.84 -1.51 -11.13
C SER A 21 10.40 -1.20 -10.72
N ILE A 22 10.09 0.06 -10.42
CA ILE A 22 8.78 0.51 -9.98
C ILE A 22 8.32 1.64 -10.91
N SER A 23 7.06 1.63 -11.30
CA SER A 23 6.42 2.72 -12.05
C SER A 23 5.12 3.15 -11.39
N GLU A 24 4.84 4.46 -11.35
CA GLU A 24 3.57 4.96 -10.82
C GLU A 24 2.40 4.49 -11.70
N ILE A 25 1.33 4.02 -11.06
CA ILE A 25 0.06 3.74 -11.75
C ILE A 25 -0.75 5.03 -11.73
N PRO A 26 -1.13 5.59 -12.88
CA PRO A 26 -2.00 6.75 -12.92
C PRO A 26 -3.39 6.38 -12.39
N SER A 27 -3.94 7.21 -11.50
CA SER A 27 -5.32 7.07 -11.03
C SER A 27 -6.29 7.38 -12.17
N LYS A 28 -7.39 6.63 -12.29
CA LYS A 28 -8.49 6.93 -13.22
C LYS A 28 -9.32 8.16 -12.82
N THR A 29 -9.22 8.61 -11.57
CA THR A 29 -9.97 9.74 -11.03
C THR A 29 -9.07 10.96 -10.82
N ALA A 30 -9.63 12.16 -10.90
CA ALA A 30 -8.90 13.42 -10.80
C ALA A 30 -8.02 13.53 -9.53
N THR A 31 -6.97 14.35 -9.65
CA THR A 31 -5.78 14.55 -8.81
C THR A 31 -5.94 14.49 -7.28
N SER A 32 -7.14 14.69 -6.73
CA SER A 32 -7.41 14.61 -5.28
C SER A 32 -7.09 13.25 -4.66
N GLY A 33 -7.27 12.15 -5.42
CA GLY A 33 -6.94 10.79 -4.96
C GLY A 33 -5.45 10.58 -4.67
N LYS A 34 -4.56 11.32 -5.37
CA LYS A 34 -3.10 11.26 -5.19
C LYS A 34 -2.62 11.85 -3.86
N ALA A 35 -3.43 12.69 -3.20
CA ALA A 35 -3.05 13.30 -1.93
C ALA A 35 -2.99 12.26 -0.80
N HIS A 36 -3.88 11.26 -0.85
CA HIS A 36 -4.06 10.27 0.21
C HIS A 36 -3.47 8.90 -0.12
N LEU A 37 -3.51 8.51 -1.39
CA LEU A 37 -3.08 7.20 -1.87
C LEU A 37 -2.24 7.36 -3.15
N SER A 38 -1.13 6.63 -3.24
CA SER A 38 -0.37 6.47 -4.48
C SER A 38 -0.21 5.00 -4.78
N ALA A 39 -0.47 4.59 -6.02
CA ALA A 39 -0.28 3.22 -6.45
C ALA A 39 0.90 3.13 -7.42
N PHE A 40 1.62 2.03 -7.33
CA PHE A 40 2.78 1.73 -8.15
C PHE A 40 2.69 0.29 -8.65
N ARG A 41 3.36 0.01 -9.75
CA ARG A 41 3.48 -1.32 -10.34
C ARG A 41 4.94 -1.71 -10.37
N THR A 42 5.24 -2.93 -9.92
CA THR A 42 6.58 -3.49 -10.08
C THR A 42 6.82 -3.94 -11.53
N LYS A 43 8.08 -4.18 -11.90
CA LYS A 43 8.44 -4.78 -13.20
C LYS A 43 7.75 -6.13 -13.45
N ALA A 44 7.45 -6.88 -12.37
CA ALA A 44 6.70 -8.13 -12.41
C ALA A 44 5.18 -7.94 -12.51
N ARG A 45 4.70 -6.70 -12.72
CA ARG A 45 3.28 -6.31 -12.79
C ARG A 45 2.50 -6.54 -11.49
N LYS A 46 3.18 -6.57 -10.34
CA LYS A 46 2.52 -6.61 -9.02
C LYS A 46 2.17 -5.18 -8.59
N PRO A 47 0.92 -4.88 -8.21
CA PRO A 47 0.54 -3.56 -7.74
C PRO A 47 0.86 -3.37 -6.27
N ILE A 48 1.23 -2.14 -5.90
CA ILE A 48 1.54 -1.72 -4.53
C ILE A 48 0.85 -0.39 -4.28
N GLY A 49 -0.02 -0.33 -3.26
CA GLY A 49 -0.70 0.89 -2.84
C GLY A 49 -0.06 1.45 -1.58
N PHE A 50 0.14 2.77 -1.53
CA PHE A 50 0.68 3.47 -0.37
C PHE A 50 -0.28 4.55 0.08
N GLU A 51 -0.73 4.45 1.32
CA GLU A 51 -1.55 5.47 1.97
C GLU A 51 -0.66 6.31 2.89
N PHE A 52 -0.46 7.58 2.51
CA PHE A 52 0.49 8.46 3.17
C PHE A 52 -0.17 9.43 4.18
N ASP A 53 -1.50 9.48 4.24
CA ASP A 53 -2.27 10.49 4.95
C ASP A 53 -2.48 10.22 6.45
N LYS A 54 -1.79 9.22 6.99
CA LYS A 54 -1.88 8.85 8.40
C LYS A 54 -0.74 9.46 9.20
N ASP A 55 -1.06 9.93 10.40
CA ASP A 55 -0.09 10.60 11.30
C ASP A 55 0.71 9.62 12.16
N THR A 56 0.23 8.39 12.32
CA THR A 56 0.76 7.43 13.31
C THR A 56 1.44 6.21 12.71
N LEU A 57 1.24 5.97 11.41
CA LEU A 57 1.77 4.87 10.63
C LEU A 57 1.64 5.21 9.14
N GLN A 58 2.23 4.43 8.26
CA GLN A 58 1.93 4.44 6.83
C GLN A 58 1.32 3.09 6.46
N ASN A 59 0.36 3.04 5.53
CA ASN A 59 -0.17 1.74 5.07
C ASN A 59 0.41 1.38 3.71
N ILE A 60 0.86 0.13 3.60
CA ILE A 60 1.09 -0.55 2.32
C ILE A 60 -0.07 -1.50 2.06
N TRP A 61 -0.60 -1.45 0.84
CA TRP A 61 -1.67 -2.29 0.34
C TRP A 61 -1.12 -3.19 -0.76
N LEU A 62 -1.24 -4.50 -0.58
CA LEU A 62 -0.87 -5.53 -1.56
C LEU A 62 -2.05 -6.43 -1.85
N ARG A 63 -2.06 -7.08 -3.02
CA ARG A 63 -2.93 -8.25 -3.22
C ARG A 63 -2.48 -9.36 -2.28
N ALA A 64 -3.41 -10.10 -1.71
CA ALA A 64 -3.10 -11.15 -0.73
C ALA A 64 -2.13 -12.21 -1.27
N GLN A 65 -2.27 -12.58 -2.54
CA GLN A 65 -1.36 -13.52 -3.21
C GLN A 65 0.07 -13.00 -3.42
N ASP A 66 0.28 -11.68 -3.41
CA ASP A 66 1.58 -11.03 -3.60
C ASP A 66 2.24 -10.62 -2.27
N ALA A 67 1.53 -10.82 -1.16
CA ALA A 67 1.92 -10.30 0.15
C ALA A 67 2.92 -11.25 0.84
N PRO A 68 4.04 -10.74 1.38
CA PRO A 68 4.92 -11.53 2.23
C PRO A 68 4.26 -11.86 3.58
N PRO A 69 4.83 -12.84 4.32
CA PRO A 69 4.62 -12.92 5.76
C PRO A 69 4.87 -11.56 6.42
N ALA A 70 3.97 -11.17 7.31
CA ALA A 70 4.05 -9.87 7.96
C ALA A 70 5.25 -9.80 8.92
N PRO A 71 6.05 -8.71 8.89
CA PRO A 71 6.97 -8.42 9.99
C PRO A 71 6.19 -8.27 11.29
N SER A 72 6.71 -8.81 12.40
CA SER A 72 6.01 -8.91 13.69
C SER A 72 5.64 -7.56 14.31
N SER A 73 6.35 -6.50 13.93
CA SER A 73 6.16 -5.09 14.27
C SER A 73 5.00 -4.42 13.51
N THR A 74 4.50 -5.03 12.44
CA THR A 74 3.48 -4.43 11.57
C THR A 74 2.06 -4.82 12.00
N LYS A 75 1.12 -3.88 11.82
CA LYS A 75 -0.30 -4.17 11.97
C LYS A 75 -0.86 -4.69 10.66
N THR A 76 -1.04 -6.00 10.57
CA THR A 76 -1.63 -6.64 9.39
C THR A 76 -3.14 -6.66 9.46
N THR A 77 -3.81 -6.45 8.33
CA THR A 77 -5.26 -6.60 8.23
C THR A 77 -5.61 -7.15 6.87
N GLU A 78 -6.32 -8.27 6.83
CA GLU A 78 -6.85 -8.84 5.60
C GLU A 78 -8.16 -8.16 5.23
N LYS A 79 -8.37 -7.96 3.93
CA LYS A 79 -9.58 -7.41 3.36
C LYS A 79 -10.04 -8.29 2.20
N GLN A 80 -11.21 -8.88 2.34
CA GLN A 80 -11.81 -9.72 1.33
C GLN A 80 -12.58 -8.87 0.32
N TRP A 81 -12.44 -9.18 -0.96
CA TRP A 81 -13.24 -8.58 -2.01
C TRP A 81 -14.67 -9.14 -1.96
N THR A 82 -15.66 -8.25 -1.92
CA THR A 82 -17.08 -8.59 -1.81
C THR A 82 -17.81 -8.61 -3.16
N GLY A 83 -17.10 -8.37 -4.26
CA GLY A 83 -17.67 -8.10 -5.58
C GLY A 83 -17.82 -6.61 -5.88
N THR A 84 -17.82 -5.74 -4.86
CA THR A 84 -17.99 -4.29 -5.03
C THR A 84 -17.04 -3.45 -4.16
N ASP A 85 -16.67 -3.95 -2.98
CA ASP A 85 -15.74 -3.31 -2.07
C ASP A 85 -14.84 -4.34 -1.38
N TRP A 86 -13.97 -3.88 -0.49
CA TRP A 86 -13.17 -4.75 0.35
C TRP A 86 -13.55 -4.61 1.82
N LYS A 87 -13.74 -5.72 2.53
CA LYS A 87 -14.07 -5.72 3.97
C LYS A 87 -13.20 -6.69 4.76
N SER A 88 -12.82 -6.29 5.97
CA SER A 88 -12.29 -7.22 6.98
C SER A 88 -13.44 -7.96 7.69
N PRO A 89 -13.16 -9.04 8.44
CA PRO A 89 -14.17 -9.76 9.21
C PRO A 89 -14.98 -8.88 10.19
N ASP A 90 -14.40 -7.77 10.67
CA ASP A 90 -15.06 -6.78 11.53
C ASP A 90 -15.85 -5.71 10.74
N GLY A 91 -16.03 -5.88 9.43
CA GLY A 91 -16.80 -5.00 8.55
C GLY A 91 -16.08 -3.73 8.11
N LYS A 92 -14.83 -3.50 8.51
CA LYS A 92 -14.10 -2.29 8.11
C LYS A 92 -13.63 -2.36 6.66
N GLY A 93 -13.80 -1.27 5.93
CA GLY A 93 -13.36 -1.14 4.53
C GLY A 93 -11.84 -1.12 4.32
N ALA A 94 -11.39 -1.30 3.08
CA ALA A 94 -10.09 -0.80 2.62
C ALA A 94 -10.15 0.71 2.33
N ASN A 95 -9.03 1.31 1.92
CA ASN A 95 -9.05 2.70 1.43
C ASN A 95 -9.84 2.76 0.11
N SER A 96 -10.91 3.54 0.06
CA SER A 96 -11.80 3.61 -1.11
C SER A 96 -11.10 4.10 -2.38
N ASN A 97 -10.01 4.88 -2.27
CA ASN A 97 -9.25 5.34 -3.43
C ASN A 97 -8.54 4.19 -4.17
N LEU A 98 -8.37 3.01 -3.55
CA LEU A 98 -7.87 1.82 -4.23
C LEU A 98 -8.79 1.39 -5.39
N SER A 99 -10.07 1.75 -5.32
CA SER A 99 -11.03 1.44 -6.40
C SER A 99 -10.76 2.20 -7.71
N ALA A 100 -9.93 3.24 -7.67
CA ALA A 100 -9.52 3.96 -8.87
C ALA A 100 -8.43 3.22 -9.67
N TYR A 101 -8.00 2.05 -9.20
CA TYR A 101 -6.89 1.26 -9.74
C TYR A 101 -7.34 -0.17 -10.03
N ASP A 102 -7.49 -0.51 -11.31
CA ASP A 102 -7.95 -1.83 -11.76
C ASP A 102 -7.08 -2.97 -11.24
N ASP A 103 -5.80 -2.73 -11.00
CA ASP A 103 -4.85 -3.75 -10.53
C ASP A 103 -5.24 -4.37 -9.18
N PHE A 104 -6.03 -3.67 -8.36
CA PHE A 104 -6.51 -4.17 -7.08
C PHE A 104 -7.92 -4.78 -7.17
N HIS A 105 -8.72 -4.38 -8.16
CA HIS A 105 -10.11 -4.84 -8.31
C HIS A 105 -10.18 -6.36 -8.47
N GLY A 106 -11.15 -6.98 -7.80
CA GLY A 106 -11.34 -8.43 -7.90
C GLY A 106 -10.35 -9.27 -7.08
N HIS A 107 -9.48 -8.63 -6.29
CA HIS A 107 -8.48 -9.31 -5.48
C HIS A 107 -8.65 -9.00 -4.01
N ASP A 108 -8.48 -10.01 -3.15
CA ASP A 108 -8.30 -9.80 -1.72
C ASP A 108 -7.02 -9.01 -1.46
N LEU A 109 -7.05 -8.19 -0.41
CA LEU A 109 -5.95 -7.29 -0.07
C LEU A 109 -5.41 -7.57 1.33
N ILE A 110 -4.12 -7.30 1.48
CA ILE A 110 -3.46 -7.22 2.77
C ILE A 110 -3.01 -5.78 2.99
N ARG A 111 -3.36 -5.25 4.15
CA ARG A 111 -2.86 -3.97 4.66
C ARG A 111 -1.74 -4.23 5.65
N PHE A 112 -0.60 -3.61 5.43
CA PHE A 112 0.48 -3.51 6.41
C PHE A 112 0.53 -2.09 6.96
N GLY A 113 0.14 -1.90 8.21
CA GLY A 113 0.35 -0.65 8.94
C GLY A 113 1.74 -0.65 9.59
N MET A 114 2.65 0.18 9.09
CA MET A 114 4.05 0.22 9.51
C MET A 114 4.47 1.57 10.09
N LYS A 115 5.49 1.51 10.95
CA LYS A 115 6.05 2.68 11.65
C LYS A 115 7.55 2.86 11.43
N SER A 116 8.20 1.93 10.72
CA SER A 116 9.64 1.93 10.50
C SER A 116 9.99 1.76 9.01
N GLN A 117 11.18 2.24 8.63
CA GLN A 117 11.72 2.03 7.27
C GLN A 117 12.13 0.58 7.04
N GLU A 118 12.59 -0.11 8.08
CA GLU A 118 13.01 -1.52 8.03
C GLU A 118 11.83 -2.42 7.60
N ASP A 119 10.67 -2.27 8.24
CA ASP A 119 9.48 -3.05 7.91
C ASP A 119 9.02 -2.77 6.47
N ALA A 120 9.05 -1.51 6.07
CA ALA A 120 8.70 -1.09 4.72
C ALA A 120 9.61 -1.74 3.68
N LEU A 121 10.92 -1.73 3.92
CA LEU A 121 11.92 -2.34 3.06
C LEU A 121 11.79 -3.86 3.02
N ALA A 122 11.49 -4.52 4.14
CA ALA A 122 11.27 -5.96 4.19
C ALA A 122 10.09 -6.37 3.29
N ILE A 123 8.99 -5.62 3.35
CA ILE A 123 7.83 -5.83 2.49
C ILE A 123 8.19 -5.56 1.03
N LEU A 124 8.78 -4.39 0.74
CA LEU A 124 9.15 -3.99 -0.62
C LEU A 124 10.13 -4.97 -1.28
N ALA A 125 11.16 -5.40 -0.55
CA ALA A 125 12.14 -6.36 -1.05
C ALA A 125 11.53 -7.72 -1.41
N HIS A 126 10.37 -8.08 -0.85
CA HIS A 126 9.63 -9.27 -1.27
C HIS A 126 8.87 -9.02 -2.58
N VAL A 127 8.11 -7.92 -2.66
CA VAL A 127 7.26 -7.64 -3.84
C VAL A 127 8.08 -7.29 -5.08
N LEU A 128 9.31 -6.80 -4.90
CA LEU A 128 10.22 -6.42 -5.99
C LEU A 128 11.03 -7.59 -6.57
N ARG A 129 10.94 -8.78 -5.97
CA ARG A 129 11.44 -10.04 -6.56
C ARG A 129 10.47 -10.54 -7.62
#